data_AF-A0A221P650-F1
#
_entry.id   AF-A0A221P650-F1
#
_cell.length_a   1.000
_cell.length_b   1.000
_cell.length_c   1.000
_cell.angle_alpha   90.00
_cell.angle_beta   90.00
_cell.angle_gamma   90.00
#
_symmetry.space_group_name_H-M   'P 1'
#
loop_
_entity.id
_entity.type
_entity.pdbx_description
1 polymer ?
#
loop_
_entity_poly.entity_id
_entity_poly.type
_entity_poly.pdbx_seq_one_letter_code
_entity_poly.pdbx_strand_id
1 'polypeptide(L)'
;MQMNIPPRNTIRLTRRGRLALVVAGTVVAGTAVAVPLLTLGSGHDEAKPATLVIPEGWRASQVYDAVDTALKLPPGSTRKSIGKAGLKLPNDAEGNPEGYLFPATYPLRKGETPESLLRFMVDTANKKFNAAPVAAGAQYHSMNVYQAVTIASIVQAEAATKADMGKVARVIFNRLDRGMPLQMDSTINYALHRSTIRTSQDDTRIESPYNSYQRMGLPPTPIGNPGEEAMRAVLDPPSGEWLYFVTVKPGDTRFTTDYAAHMRNVAEFNALHQPTGQAQPPSRSPRQSTASPQPVGH
;
A
#
# COMPACT_ATOMS: atom_id res chain seq x y z
N MET A 1 29.12 29.83 7.97
CA MET A 1 29.69 28.56 7.49
C MET A 1 28.82 28.06 6.34
N GLN A 2 29.25 28.31 5.11
CA GLN A 2 28.59 27.84 3.88
C GLN A 2 28.94 26.37 3.66
N MET A 3 27.94 25.49 3.61
CA MET A 3 28.15 24.11 3.18
C MET A 3 27.89 24.01 1.68
N ASN A 4 28.96 23.77 0.93
CA ASN A 4 28.92 23.41 -0.49
C ASN A 4 28.18 22.09 -0.68
N ILE A 5 27.01 22.14 -1.33
CA ILE A 5 26.30 20.96 -1.82
C ILE A 5 26.71 20.75 -3.28
N PRO A 6 27.31 19.62 -3.67
CA PRO A 6 27.63 19.36 -5.08
C PRO A 6 26.35 19.10 -5.90
N PRO A 7 26.29 19.51 -7.18
CA PRO A 7 25.10 19.33 -8.01
C PRO A 7 24.93 17.85 -8.37
N ARG A 8 23.74 17.29 -8.10
CA ARG A 8 23.39 15.93 -8.54
C ARG A 8 22.87 15.97 -9.98
N ASN A 9 23.60 15.25 -10.86
CA ASN A 9 23.30 15.10 -12.28
C ASN A 9 21.85 14.65 -12.55
N THR A 10 21.17 15.38 -13.42
CA THR A 10 19.86 15.03 -13.98
C THR A 10 20.03 13.96 -15.06
N ILE A 11 19.60 12.73 -14.82
CA ILE A 11 19.51 11.71 -15.88
C ILE A 11 18.09 11.79 -16.46
N ARG A 12 18.00 12.25 -17.71
CA ARG A 12 16.75 12.35 -18.47
C ARG A 12 16.24 10.96 -18.87
N LEU A 13 14.91 10.78 -18.78
CA LEU A 13 14.17 9.63 -19.29
C LEU A 13 14.32 9.48 -20.81
N THR A 14 14.28 8.24 -21.29
CA THR A 14 13.76 7.92 -22.62
C THR A 14 12.71 6.82 -22.57
N ARG A 15 11.81 6.90 -23.55
CA ARG A 15 10.52 6.22 -23.66
C ARG A 15 10.68 4.99 -24.56
N ARG A 16 9.88 3.96 -24.24
CA ARG A 16 9.48 2.78 -25.05
C ARG A 16 10.29 1.49 -24.83
N GLY A 17 9.54 0.46 -24.47
CA GLY A 17 9.99 -0.93 -24.46
C GLY A 17 9.10 -1.78 -23.57
N ARG A 18 7.85 -2.01 -23.97
CA ARG A 18 7.01 -3.07 -23.39
C ARG A 18 7.72 -4.41 -23.62
N LEU A 19 7.94 -5.19 -22.57
CA LEU A 19 7.36 -6.53 -22.47
C LEU A 19 7.51 -7.08 -21.04
N ALA A 20 6.54 -7.92 -20.71
CA ALA A 20 6.26 -8.48 -19.39
C ALA A 20 7.36 -9.44 -18.90
N LEU A 21 7.48 -9.52 -17.57
CA LEU A 21 7.74 -10.80 -16.92
C LEU A 21 6.89 -10.88 -15.65
N VAL A 22 5.78 -11.61 -15.80
CA VAL A 22 4.95 -12.17 -14.74
C VAL A 22 5.79 -13.18 -13.98
N VAL A 23 5.86 -13.10 -12.64
CA VAL A 23 5.70 -14.24 -11.72
C VAL A 23 5.40 -13.71 -10.31
N ALA A 24 4.31 -14.23 -9.73
CA ALA A 24 3.94 -14.30 -8.32
C ALA A 24 3.64 -13.00 -7.56
N GLY A 25 2.79 -12.15 -8.14
CA GLY A 25 1.69 -11.60 -7.34
C GLY A 25 0.45 -12.36 -7.76
N THR A 26 -0.13 -13.19 -6.89
CA THR A 26 -1.54 -13.53 -7.03
C THR A 26 -2.31 -12.22 -6.92
N VAL A 27 -2.51 -11.57 -8.06
CA VAL A 27 -3.64 -10.68 -8.25
C VAL A 27 -4.84 -11.59 -8.10
N VAL A 28 -5.33 -11.75 -6.86
CA VAL A 28 -6.72 -12.13 -6.64
C VAL A 28 -7.56 -10.91 -7.00
N ALA A 29 -7.55 -10.54 -8.29
CA ALA A 29 -8.69 -9.91 -8.93
C ALA A 29 -9.65 -11.05 -9.27
N GLY A 30 -10.13 -11.68 -8.20
CA GLY A 30 -11.14 -12.70 -8.25
C GLY A 30 -12.03 -12.42 -7.06
N THR A 31 -13.10 -11.67 -7.28
CA THR A 31 -14.29 -11.88 -6.47
C THR A 31 -14.64 -13.36 -6.65
N ALA A 32 -14.25 -14.20 -5.69
CA ALA A 32 -14.64 -15.60 -5.70
C ALA A 32 -16.11 -15.69 -5.29
N VAL A 33 -17.00 -15.40 -6.25
CA VAL A 33 -18.42 -15.74 -6.11
C VAL A 33 -18.52 -17.24 -6.36
N ALA A 34 -18.53 -18.04 -5.30
CA ALA A 34 -18.78 -19.47 -5.42
C ALA A 34 -20.26 -19.70 -5.77
N VAL A 35 -20.53 -20.14 -7.01
CA VAL A 35 -21.86 -20.59 -7.46
C VAL A 35 -21.81 -22.11 -7.59
N PRO A 36 -22.67 -22.89 -6.90
CA PRO A 36 -22.68 -24.34 -7.08
C PRO A 36 -23.18 -24.70 -8.49
N LEU A 37 -22.42 -25.53 -9.22
CA LEU A 37 -22.94 -26.22 -10.41
C LEU A 37 -23.97 -27.26 -9.97
N LEU A 38 -25.16 -27.21 -10.57
CA LEU A 38 -26.24 -28.18 -10.36
C LEU A 38 -25.83 -29.58 -10.84
N THR A 39 -25.48 -30.45 -9.90
CA THR A 39 -25.54 -31.90 -10.08
C THR A 39 -26.98 -32.36 -9.87
N LEU A 40 -27.61 -32.93 -10.90
CA LEU A 40 -28.87 -33.65 -10.80
C LEU A 40 -28.65 -34.93 -9.97
N GLY A 41 -28.86 -34.84 -8.66
CA GLY A 41 -28.81 -35.96 -7.74
C GLY A 41 -29.71 -35.68 -6.55
N SER A 42 -30.72 -36.51 -6.35
CA SER A 42 -31.71 -36.39 -5.28
C SER A 42 -31.05 -36.44 -3.90
N GLY A 43 -31.01 -35.29 -3.24
CA GLY A 43 -30.64 -35.06 -1.85
C GLY A 43 -30.99 -33.62 -1.54
N HIS A 44 -31.33 -33.29 -0.29
CA HIS A 44 -31.56 -31.91 0.12
C HIS A 44 -30.25 -31.10 0.02
N ASP A 45 -29.89 -30.68 -1.19
CA ASP A 45 -28.76 -29.79 -1.46
C ASP A 45 -29.17 -28.38 -1.03
N GLU A 46 -28.91 -28.08 0.24
CA GLU A 46 -28.91 -26.71 0.73
C GLU A 46 -27.80 -25.97 -0.05
N ALA A 47 -28.20 -25.30 -1.15
CA ALA A 47 -27.27 -24.54 -1.99
C ALA A 47 -26.49 -23.57 -1.08
N LYS A 48 -25.16 -23.76 -0.98
CA LYS A 48 -24.31 -22.92 -0.13
C LYS A 48 -24.60 -21.45 -0.46
N PRO A 49 -24.88 -20.61 0.55
CA PRO A 49 -25.20 -19.21 0.30
C PRO A 49 -24.00 -18.53 -0.38
N ALA A 50 -24.29 -17.72 -1.42
CA ALA A 50 -23.28 -16.95 -2.11
C ALA A 50 -22.56 -16.04 -1.11
N THR A 51 -21.26 -15.79 -1.31
CA THR A 51 -20.45 -14.94 -0.44
C THR A 51 -19.64 -13.93 -1.24
N LEU A 52 -19.34 -12.80 -0.61
CA LEU A 52 -18.44 -11.76 -1.09
C LEU A 52 -17.22 -11.70 -0.16
N VAL A 53 -16.05 -12.01 -0.70
CA VAL A 53 -14.78 -11.90 0.04
C VAL A 53 -14.17 -10.53 -0.22
N ILE A 54 -13.88 -9.79 0.85
CA ILE A 54 -13.12 -8.53 0.82
C ILE A 54 -11.74 -8.76 1.45
N PRO A 55 -10.66 -8.79 0.65
CA PRO A 55 -9.30 -8.92 1.15
C PRO A 55 -8.83 -7.71 1.96
N GLU A 56 -7.88 -7.94 2.86
CA GLU A 56 -7.17 -6.88 3.59
C GLU A 56 -6.40 -5.96 2.64
N GLY A 57 -6.25 -4.69 3.03
CA GLY A 57 -5.51 -3.68 2.28
C GLY A 57 -6.23 -3.12 1.05
N TRP A 58 -7.41 -3.66 0.70
CA TRP A 58 -8.22 -3.11 -0.39
C TRP A 58 -8.67 -1.69 -0.07
N ARG A 59 -8.64 -0.82 -1.09
CA ARG A 59 -9.22 0.52 -1.04
C ARG A 59 -10.72 0.45 -1.22
N ALA A 60 -11.43 1.46 -0.73
CA ALA A 60 -12.87 1.54 -0.80
C ALA A 60 -13.38 1.47 -2.26
N SER A 61 -12.64 2.04 -3.22
CA SER A 61 -12.95 1.89 -4.64
C SER A 61 -13.02 0.44 -5.11
N GLN A 62 -12.07 -0.40 -4.68
CA GLN A 62 -12.04 -1.83 -5.03
C GLN A 62 -13.19 -2.59 -4.37
N VAL A 63 -13.52 -2.21 -3.13
CA VAL A 63 -14.69 -2.76 -2.43
C VAL A 63 -15.98 -2.42 -3.18
N TYR A 64 -16.14 -1.17 -3.64
CA TYR A 64 -17.32 -0.76 -4.41
C TYR A 64 -17.46 -1.55 -5.71
N ASP A 65 -16.37 -1.73 -6.45
CA ASP A 65 -16.37 -2.50 -7.70
C ASP A 65 -16.73 -3.98 -7.45
N ALA A 66 -16.28 -4.55 -6.34
CA ALA A 66 -16.59 -5.92 -5.95
C ALA A 66 -18.04 -6.09 -5.50
N VAL A 67 -18.61 -5.11 -4.79
CA VAL A 67 -20.05 -5.10 -4.44
C VAL A 67 -20.91 -4.97 -5.70
N ASP A 68 -20.58 -4.04 -6.61
CA ASP A 68 -21.29 -3.89 -7.87
C ASP A 68 -21.28 -5.20 -8.68
N THR A 69 -20.12 -5.85 -8.76
CA THR A 69 -19.96 -7.13 -9.46
C THR A 69 -20.79 -8.23 -8.79
N ALA A 70 -20.70 -8.37 -7.46
CA ALA A 70 -21.40 -9.42 -6.72
C ALA A 70 -22.93 -9.29 -6.80
N LEU A 71 -23.43 -8.05 -6.82
CA LEU A 71 -24.85 -7.74 -6.93
C LEU A 71 -25.34 -7.58 -8.39
N LYS A 72 -24.44 -7.75 -9.38
CA LYS A 72 -24.72 -7.58 -10.81
C LYS A 72 -25.30 -6.19 -11.15
N LEU A 73 -24.76 -5.15 -10.52
CA LEU A 73 -25.17 -3.77 -10.70
C LEU A 73 -24.27 -3.06 -11.74
N PRO A 74 -24.76 -1.97 -12.37
CA PRO A 74 -23.92 -1.12 -13.19
C PRO A 74 -22.72 -0.57 -12.39
N PRO A 75 -21.52 -0.41 -13.01
CA PRO A 75 -20.36 0.14 -12.33
C PRO A 75 -20.61 1.52 -11.69
N GLY A 76 -20.14 1.68 -10.46
CA GLY A 76 -20.31 2.90 -9.67
C GLY A 76 -21.63 3.00 -8.92
N SER A 77 -22.50 1.98 -8.96
CA SER A 77 -23.77 1.98 -8.23
C SER A 77 -23.54 2.05 -6.73
N THR A 78 -22.62 1.23 -6.22
CA THR A 78 -22.26 1.20 -4.79
C THR A 78 -21.68 2.53 -4.34
N ARG A 79 -20.77 3.14 -5.12
CA ARG A 79 -20.22 4.46 -4.78
C ARG A 79 -21.31 5.53 -4.64
N LYS A 80 -22.33 5.52 -5.51
CA LYS A 80 -23.45 6.47 -5.45
C LYS A 80 -24.39 6.22 -4.26
N SER A 81 -24.35 5.03 -3.67
CA SER A 81 -25.20 4.65 -2.54
C SER A 81 -24.67 5.15 -1.18
N ILE A 82 -23.38 5.52 -1.07
CA ILE A 82 -22.72 5.84 0.21
C ILE A 82 -23.49 6.87 1.03
N GLY A 83 -23.91 7.97 0.39
CA GLY A 83 -24.65 9.04 1.08
C GLY A 83 -26.02 8.63 1.63
N LYS A 84 -26.58 7.52 1.12
CA LYS A 84 -27.86 6.94 1.59
C LYS A 84 -27.66 5.80 2.59
N ALA A 85 -26.46 5.24 2.67
CA ALA A 85 -26.19 4.05 3.47
C ALA A 85 -26.28 4.32 4.99
N GLY A 86 -26.08 5.57 5.44
CA GLY A 86 -26.13 5.92 6.86
C GLY A 86 -25.01 5.25 7.66
N LEU A 87 -23.78 5.29 7.13
CA LEU A 87 -22.62 4.63 7.71
C LEU A 87 -22.24 5.28 9.04
N LYS A 88 -22.09 4.46 10.09
CA LYS A 88 -21.66 4.90 11.43
C LYS A 88 -20.15 5.04 11.48
N LEU A 89 -19.61 6.06 10.84
CA LEU A 89 -18.18 6.34 10.83
C LEU A 89 -17.78 7.25 12.00
N PRO A 90 -16.52 7.22 12.46
CA PRO A 90 -16.00 8.24 13.36
C PRO A 90 -16.11 9.64 12.74
N ASN A 91 -16.22 10.66 13.58
CA ASN A 91 -16.32 12.06 13.12
C ASN A 91 -15.10 12.47 12.26
N ASP A 92 -13.90 12.04 12.65
CA ASP A 92 -12.64 12.32 11.93
C ASP A 92 -12.62 11.73 10.51
N ALA A 93 -13.50 10.78 10.21
CA ALA A 93 -13.61 10.21 8.87
C ALA A 93 -14.34 11.13 7.88
N GLU A 94 -15.08 12.15 8.36
CA GLU A 94 -15.83 13.10 7.54
C GLU A 94 -16.73 12.43 6.48
N GLY A 95 -17.29 11.26 6.82
CA GLY A 95 -18.13 10.47 5.91
C GLY A 95 -17.38 9.61 4.89
N ASN A 96 -16.05 9.63 4.87
CA ASN A 96 -15.22 8.74 4.05
C ASN A 96 -15.08 7.36 4.71
N PRO A 97 -15.57 6.27 4.09
CA PRO A 97 -15.49 4.94 4.69
C PRO A 97 -14.13 4.23 4.51
N GLU A 98 -13.14 4.87 3.88
CA GLU A 98 -11.79 4.32 3.74
C GLU A 98 -11.21 3.95 5.11
N GLY A 99 -10.75 2.71 5.26
CA GLY A 99 -10.29 2.14 6.53
C GLY A 99 -11.37 1.40 7.32
N TYR A 100 -12.66 1.59 7.00
CA TYR A 100 -13.80 1.03 7.75
C TYR A 100 -14.63 0.01 6.96
N LEU A 101 -14.32 -0.24 5.68
CA LEU A 101 -14.92 -1.34 4.94
C LEU A 101 -14.18 -2.63 5.27
N PHE A 102 -14.48 -3.18 6.45
CA PHE A 102 -13.68 -4.22 7.10
C PHE A 102 -13.42 -5.44 6.19
N PRO A 103 -12.20 -5.95 6.12
CA PRO A 103 -11.88 -7.14 5.33
C PRO A 103 -12.43 -8.41 6.01
N ALA A 104 -13.34 -9.09 5.32
CA ALA A 104 -13.96 -10.33 5.77
C ALA A 104 -14.69 -11.02 4.60
N THR A 105 -15.29 -12.18 4.89
CA THR A 105 -16.24 -12.85 4.01
C THR A 105 -17.66 -12.50 4.44
N TYR A 106 -18.43 -11.91 3.52
CA TYR A 106 -19.80 -11.46 3.76
C TYR A 106 -20.79 -12.38 3.05
N PRO A 107 -21.80 -12.94 3.76
CA PRO A 107 -22.86 -13.70 3.11
C PRO A 107 -23.75 -12.77 2.27
N LEU A 108 -24.03 -13.16 1.03
CA LEU A 108 -24.92 -12.46 0.12
C LEU A 108 -26.33 -13.06 0.25
N ARG A 109 -27.21 -12.32 0.91
CA ARG A 109 -28.61 -12.75 1.12
C ARG A 109 -29.48 -12.35 -0.08
N LYS A 110 -30.65 -12.96 -0.18
CA LYS A 110 -31.65 -12.55 -1.18
C LYS A 110 -32.11 -11.13 -0.87
N GLY A 111 -32.04 -10.23 -1.86
CA GLY A 111 -32.40 -8.81 -1.69
C GLY A 111 -31.31 -7.95 -1.04
N GLU A 112 -30.07 -8.46 -0.94
CA GLU A 112 -28.94 -7.67 -0.47
C GLU A 112 -28.72 -6.42 -1.33
N THR A 113 -28.43 -5.29 -0.68
CA THR A 113 -28.25 -3.98 -1.32
C THR A 113 -26.80 -3.49 -1.09
N PRO A 114 -26.29 -2.58 -1.93
CA PRO A 114 -25.02 -1.92 -1.65
C PRO A 114 -24.99 -1.27 -0.26
N GLU A 115 -26.07 -0.59 0.13
CA GLU A 115 -26.17 0.10 1.42
C GLU A 115 -26.11 -0.88 2.59
N SER A 116 -26.77 -2.03 2.50
CA SER A 116 -26.75 -3.05 3.57
C SER A 116 -25.37 -3.69 3.72
N LEU A 117 -24.68 -3.98 2.61
CA LEU A 117 -23.31 -4.52 2.66
C LEU A 117 -22.32 -3.51 3.24
N LEU A 118 -22.34 -2.26 2.78
CA LEU A 118 -21.46 -1.23 3.31
C LEU A 118 -21.69 -0.99 4.80
N ARG A 119 -22.96 -0.96 5.25
CA ARG A 119 -23.27 -0.89 6.69
C ARG A 119 -22.72 -2.08 7.45
N PHE A 120 -22.88 -3.30 6.93
CA PHE A 120 -22.35 -4.49 7.59
C PHE A 120 -20.83 -4.44 7.72
N MET A 121 -20.12 -3.99 6.68
CA MET A 121 -18.67 -3.81 6.72
C MET A 121 -18.26 -2.78 7.81
N VAL A 122 -18.92 -1.62 7.85
CA VAL A 122 -18.64 -0.56 8.82
C VAL A 122 -18.99 -0.96 10.26
N ASP A 123 -20.13 -1.62 10.46
CA ASP A 123 -20.51 -2.14 11.79
C ASP A 123 -19.51 -3.20 12.27
N THR A 124 -18.97 -4.01 11.35
CA THR A 124 -17.91 -4.98 11.65
C THR A 124 -16.62 -4.28 12.06
N ALA A 125 -16.18 -3.27 11.28
CA ALA A 125 -15.03 -2.44 11.65
C ALA A 125 -15.21 -1.81 13.03
N ASN A 126 -16.35 -1.19 13.30
CA ASN A 126 -16.65 -0.57 14.58
C ASN A 126 -16.57 -1.56 15.74
N LYS A 127 -17.12 -2.77 15.57
CA LYS A 127 -17.04 -3.82 16.60
C LYS A 127 -15.59 -4.25 16.87
N LYS A 128 -14.77 -4.33 15.82
CA LYS A 128 -13.38 -4.77 15.90
C LYS A 128 -12.44 -3.69 16.43
N PHE A 129 -12.61 -2.45 15.99
CA PHE A 129 -11.74 -1.33 16.31
C PHE A 129 -12.15 -0.57 17.59
N ASN A 130 -13.40 -0.64 18.03
CA ASN A 130 -13.81 -0.04 19.31
C ASN A 130 -13.77 -1.02 20.48
N ALA A 131 -13.12 -2.18 20.33
CA ALA A 131 -12.90 -3.07 21.45
C ALA A 131 -12.00 -2.39 22.50
N ALA A 132 -12.27 -2.59 23.79
CA ALA A 132 -11.56 -1.91 24.89
C ALA A 132 -10.01 -1.96 24.79
N PRO A 133 -9.38 -3.08 24.38
CA PRO A 133 -7.92 -3.12 24.18
C PRO A 133 -7.42 -2.16 23.09
N VAL A 134 -8.20 -1.95 22.03
CA VAL A 134 -7.86 -1.03 20.94
C VAL A 134 -7.93 0.41 21.41
N ALA A 135 -8.99 0.77 22.14
CA ALA A 135 -9.13 2.10 22.71
C ALA A 135 -7.97 2.42 23.69
N ALA A 136 -7.60 1.46 24.54
CA ALA A 136 -6.50 1.63 25.49
C ALA A 136 -5.13 1.78 24.80
N GLY A 137 -4.83 0.94 23.79
CA GLY A 137 -3.56 1.05 23.05
C GLY A 137 -3.44 2.34 22.26
N ALA A 138 -4.53 2.80 21.62
CA ALA A 138 -4.55 4.10 20.95
C ALA A 138 -4.29 5.25 21.94
N GLN A 139 -4.96 5.23 23.09
CA GLN A 139 -4.73 6.22 24.15
C GLN A 139 -3.29 6.20 24.69
N TYR A 140 -2.71 5.01 24.87
CA TYR A 140 -1.33 4.86 25.33
C TYR A 140 -0.33 5.59 24.41
N HIS A 141 -0.58 5.58 23.10
CA HIS A 141 0.22 6.30 22.13
C HIS A 141 -0.31 7.73 21.82
N SER A 142 -1.18 8.28 22.67
CA SER A 142 -1.78 9.62 22.51
C SER A 142 -2.48 9.84 21.16
N MET A 143 -3.07 8.77 20.60
CA MET A 143 -3.83 8.83 19.35
C MET A 143 -5.28 8.38 19.56
N ASN A 144 -6.15 8.83 18.67
CA ASN A 144 -7.51 8.32 18.62
C ASN A 144 -7.61 7.05 17.75
N VAL A 145 -8.76 6.38 17.80
CA VAL A 145 -8.99 5.13 17.04
C VAL A 145 -8.87 5.35 15.53
N TYR A 146 -9.32 6.50 15.01
CA TYR A 146 -9.21 6.80 13.58
C TYR A 146 -7.74 6.91 13.14
N GLN A 147 -6.90 7.58 13.91
CA GLN A 147 -5.45 7.66 13.68
C GLN A 147 -4.79 6.28 13.76
N ALA A 148 -5.20 5.42 14.71
CA ALA A 148 -4.72 4.04 14.78
C ALA A 148 -5.10 3.24 13.51
N VAL A 149 -6.32 3.39 12.99
CA VAL A 149 -6.75 2.79 11.71
C VAL A 149 -5.94 3.35 10.53
N THR A 150 -5.63 4.65 10.53
CA THR A 150 -4.77 5.26 9.51
C THR A 150 -3.38 4.64 9.51
N ILE A 151 -2.74 4.50 10.67
CA ILE A 151 -1.43 3.85 10.78
C ILE A 151 -1.53 2.38 10.38
N ALA A 152 -2.57 1.66 10.81
CA ALA A 152 -2.75 0.25 10.46
C ALA A 152 -2.92 0.06 8.95
N SER A 153 -3.58 0.99 8.25
CA SER A 153 -3.69 0.93 6.79
C SER A 153 -2.34 1.08 6.08
N ILE A 154 -1.43 1.89 6.64
CA ILE A 154 -0.05 2.03 6.15
C ILE A 154 0.73 0.76 6.46
N VAL A 155 0.66 0.26 7.70
CA VAL A 155 1.33 -0.98 8.11
C VAL A 155 0.90 -2.16 7.23
N GLN A 156 -0.40 -2.29 6.95
CA GLN A 156 -0.94 -3.34 6.07
C GLN A 156 -0.36 -3.25 4.65
N ALA A 157 -0.13 -2.04 4.14
CA ALA A 157 0.37 -1.81 2.79
C ALA A 157 1.90 -1.95 2.67
N GLU A 158 2.64 -1.71 3.76
CA GLU A 158 4.11 -1.71 3.78
C GLU A 158 4.73 -3.03 4.25
N ALA A 159 4.06 -3.74 5.17
CA ALA A 159 4.63 -4.94 5.76
C ALA A 159 4.65 -6.11 4.75
N ALA A 160 5.83 -6.67 4.51
CA ALA A 160 5.97 -7.86 3.67
C ALA A 160 5.37 -9.12 4.32
N THR A 161 5.38 -9.17 5.66
CA THR A 161 4.88 -10.31 6.44
C THR A 161 4.15 -9.83 7.70
N LYS A 162 3.31 -10.71 8.27
CA LYS A 162 2.65 -10.48 9.56
C LYS A 162 3.65 -10.19 10.69
N ALA A 163 4.81 -10.87 10.65
CA ALA A 163 5.88 -10.68 11.62
C ALA A 163 6.55 -9.29 11.52
N ASP A 164 6.55 -8.70 10.32
CA ASP A 164 7.13 -7.38 10.07
C ASP A 164 6.20 -6.24 10.51
N MET A 165 4.87 -6.47 10.56
CA MET A 165 3.88 -5.43 10.85
C MET A 165 4.19 -4.64 12.13
N GLY A 166 4.55 -5.33 13.22
CA GLY A 166 4.90 -4.67 14.49
C GLY A 166 6.13 -3.78 14.38
N LYS A 167 7.16 -4.21 13.65
CA LYS A 167 8.37 -3.40 13.44
C LYS A 167 8.11 -2.22 12.50
N VAL A 168 7.26 -2.38 11.48
CA VAL A 168 6.82 -1.28 10.62
C VAL A 168 6.03 -0.25 11.43
N ALA A 169 5.09 -0.69 12.28
CA ALA A 169 4.38 0.19 13.20
C ALA A 169 5.35 0.94 14.12
N ARG A 170 6.33 0.25 14.69
CA ARG A 170 7.38 0.88 15.51
C ARG A 170 8.17 1.95 14.75
N VAL A 171 8.53 1.70 13.48
CA VAL A 171 9.21 2.72 12.63
C VAL A 171 8.33 3.95 12.44
N ILE A 172 7.03 3.77 12.19
CA ILE A 172 6.08 4.89 12.04
C ILE A 172 6.06 5.72 13.32
N PHE A 173 5.89 5.09 14.49
CA PHE A 173 5.90 5.82 15.78
C PHE A 173 7.21 6.56 16.03
N ASN A 174 8.35 5.88 15.86
CA ASN A 174 9.66 6.51 16.06
C ASN A 174 9.88 7.72 15.13
N ARG A 175 9.36 7.68 13.90
CA ARG A 175 9.43 8.82 12.97
C ARG A 175 8.51 9.96 13.39
N LEU A 176 7.27 9.65 13.80
CA LEU A 176 6.33 10.66 14.29
C LEU A 176 6.89 11.37 15.53
N ASP A 177 7.40 10.62 16.50
CA ASP A 177 7.98 11.15 17.74
C ASP A 177 9.20 12.04 17.50
N ARG A 178 9.97 11.76 16.44
CA ARG A 178 11.15 12.54 16.03
C ARG A 178 10.81 13.67 15.07
N GLY A 179 9.54 13.89 14.74
CA GLY A 179 9.15 14.86 13.73
C GLY A 179 9.84 14.61 12.40
N MET A 180 9.85 13.36 11.93
CA MET A 180 10.36 12.94 10.62
C MET A 180 9.19 12.66 9.66
N PRO A 181 9.34 12.93 8.35
CA PRO A 181 8.37 12.48 7.35
C PRO A 181 8.33 10.94 7.31
N LEU A 182 7.15 10.35 7.09
CA LEU A 182 7.00 8.89 7.10
C LEU A 182 7.69 8.24 5.89
N GLN A 183 7.66 8.89 4.73
CA GLN A 183 8.29 8.44 3.47
C GLN A 183 7.86 7.03 3.06
N MET A 184 6.54 6.81 3.04
CA MET A 184 5.92 5.53 2.72
C MET A 184 5.43 5.53 1.27
N ASP A 185 5.91 4.59 0.46
CA ASP A 185 5.54 4.46 -0.95
C ASP A 185 4.06 4.15 -1.14
N SER A 186 3.47 3.42 -0.19
CA SER A 186 2.04 3.11 -0.18
C SER A 186 1.16 4.36 -0.20
N THR A 187 1.57 5.45 0.45
CA THR A 187 0.79 6.70 0.48
C THR A 187 0.87 7.45 -0.85
N ILE A 188 2.00 7.35 -1.56
CA ILE A 188 2.16 7.88 -2.92
C ILE A 188 1.31 7.08 -3.91
N ASN A 189 1.32 5.76 -3.79
CA ASN A 189 0.47 4.88 -4.60
C ASN A 189 -1.02 5.14 -4.36
N TYR A 190 -1.39 5.49 -3.13
CA TYR A 190 -2.74 5.94 -2.81
C TYR A 190 -3.08 7.24 -3.53
N ALA A 191 -2.23 8.26 -3.39
CA ALA A 191 -2.39 9.57 -4.02
C ALA A 191 -2.56 9.49 -5.55
N LEU A 192 -1.85 8.56 -6.19
CA LEU A 192 -1.83 8.39 -7.65
C LEU A 192 -2.85 7.36 -8.14
N HIS A 193 -3.72 6.84 -7.28
CA HIS A 193 -4.73 5.82 -7.59
C HIS A 193 -4.16 4.60 -8.33
N ARG A 194 -2.96 4.15 -7.93
CA ARG A 194 -2.27 3.01 -8.55
C ARG A 194 -1.76 2.00 -7.51
N SER A 195 -1.34 0.84 -7.99
CA SER A 195 -0.62 -0.18 -7.20
C SER A 195 0.62 -0.60 -7.98
N THR A 196 1.79 -0.12 -7.55
CA THR A 196 3.10 -0.44 -8.15
C THR A 196 4.12 -0.61 -7.05
N ILE A 197 5.03 -1.57 -7.25
CA ILE A 197 6.15 -1.84 -6.32
C ILE A 197 7.20 -0.72 -6.41
N ARG A 198 7.24 0.03 -7.52
CA ARG A 198 8.25 1.07 -7.77
C ARG A 198 7.62 2.45 -7.79
N THR A 199 8.09 3.29 -6.88
CA THR A 199 7.86 4.74 -6.86
C THR A 199 9.10 5.44 -7.40
N SER A 200 8.93 6.30 -8.40
CA SER A 200 10.02 7.09 -8.97
C SER A 200 10.36 8.28 -8.06
N GLN A 201 11.55 8.87 -8.23
CA GLN A 201 11.89 10.11 -7.52
C GLN A 201 10.96 11.28 -7.87
N ASP A 202 10.36 11.28 -9.05
CA ASP A 202 9.40 12.32 -9.43
C ASP A 202 8.05 12.12 -8.72
N ASP A 203 7.66 10.86 -8.49
CA ASP A 203 6.44 10.56 -7.73
C ASP A 203 6.53 11.04 -6.27
N THR A 204 7.71 11.07 -5.66
CA THR A 204 7.89 11.59 -4.28
C THR A 204 7.77 13.11 -4.18
N ARG A 205 7.64 13.79 -5.33
CA ARG A 205 7.52 15.26 -5.42
C ARG A 205 6.11 15.74 -5.78
N ILE A 206 5.15 14.84 -5.92
CA ILE A 206 3.78 15.23 -6.25
C ILE A 206 3.15 16.10 -5.17
N GLU A 207 2.36 17.10 -5.57
CA GLU A 207 1.54 17.86 -4.64
C GLU A 207 0.30 17.06 -4.26
N SER A 208 0.32 16.46 -3.08
CA SER A 208 -0.82 15.72 -2.53
C SER A 208 -0.81 15.77 -1.01
N PRO A 209 -1.98 15.82 -0.33
CA PRO A 209 -2.04 15.67 1.12
C PRO A 209 -1.58 14.28 1.60
N TYR A 210 -1.56 13.28 0.71
CA TYR A 210 -1.07 11.93 1.00
C TYR A 210 0.43 11.74 0.73
N ASN A 211 1.14 12.78 0.26
CA ASN A 211 2.58 12.70 0.03
C ASN A 211 3.34 12.74 1.37
N SER A 212 3.60 11.56 1.93
CA SER A 212 4.32 11.39 3.19
C SER A 212 5.84 11.61 3.08
N TYR A 213 6.36 11.92 1.88
CA TYR A 213 7.74 12.35 1.69
C TYR A 213 7.92 13.84 1.94
N GLN A 214 6.89 14.65 1.62
CA GLN A 214 6.94 16.10 1.72
C GLN A 214 6.16 16.65 2.92
N ARG A 215 5.20 15.87 3.45
CA ARG A 215 4.35 16.28 4.57
C ARG A 215 4.69 15.50 5.83
N MET A 216 4.66 16.22 6.94
CA MET A 216 4.89 15.68 8.28
C MET A 216 3.60 15.11 8.84
N GLY A 217 3.72 14.11 9.72
CA GLY A 217 2.57 13.49 10.36
C GLY A 217 1.89 12.42 9.49
N LEU A 218 0.65 12.11 9.86
CA LEU A 218 -0.18 11.12 9.16
C LEU A 218 -0.83 11.73 7.91
N PRO A 219 -1.12 10.91 6.86
CA PRO A 219 -2.03 11.31 5.79
C PRO A 219 -3.42 11.63 6.36
N PRO A 220 -4.27 12.37 5.62
CA PRO A 220 -5.57 12.83 6.13
C PRO A 220 -6.56 11.69 6.38
N THR A 221 -6.39 10.53 5.73
CA THR A 221 -7.25 9.35 5.89
C THR A 221 -6.42 8.07 5.85
N PRO A 222 -6.99 6.92 6.25
CA PRO A 222 -6.46 5.61 5.88
C PRO A 222 -6.27 5.49 4.36
N ILE A 223 -5.33 4.64 3.93
CA ILE A 223 -5.00 4.41 2.51
C ILE A 223 -5.49 3.05 1.98
N GLY A 224 -6.36 2.41 2.74
CA GLY A 224 -6.95 1.10 2.48
C GLY A 224 -7.61 0.55 3.75
N ASN A 225 -8.25 -0.61 3.67
CA ASN A 225 -8.96 -1.24 4.79
C ASN A 225 -8.05 -2.25 5.51
N PRO A 226 -7.50 -1.94 6.71
CA PRO A 226 -6.59 -2.82 7.41
C PRO A 226 -7.30 -4.03 8.04
N GLY A 227 -6.55 -5.12 8.18
CA GLY A 227 -6.97 -6.28 8.94
C GLY A 227 -6.80 -6.11 10.46
N GLU A 228 -7.27 -7.12 11.19
CA GLU A 228 -7.19 -7.16 12.66
C GLU A 228 -5.73 -7.27 13.15
N GLU A 229 -4.86 -7.90 12.36
CA GLU A 229 -3.44 -8.05 12.68
C GLU A 229 -2.65 -6.75 12.53
N ALA A 230 -2.91 -5.98 11.48
CA ALA A 230 -2.31 -4.65 11.33
C ALA A 230 -2.74 -3.72 12.47
N MET A 231 -4.01 -3.76 12.86
CA MET A 231 -4.48 -3.03 14.04
C MET A 231 -3.76 -3.48 15.31
N ARG A 232 -3.62 -4.80 15.55
CA ARG A 232 -2.90 -5.31 16.72
C ARG A 232 -1.44 -4.84 16.75
N ALA A 233 -0.76 -4.86 15.61
CA ALA A 233 0.62 -4.41 15.47
C ALA A 233 0.82 -2.92 15.81
N VAL A 234 -0.21 -2.09 15.57
CA VAL A 234 -0.21 -0.66 15.91
C VAL A 234 -0.45 -0.43 17.40
N LEU A 235 -1.25 -1.29 18.04
CA LEU A 235 -1.62 -1.14 19.46
C LEU A 235 -0.56 -1.64 20.42
N ASP A 236 0.19 -2.66 20.02
CA ASP A 236 1.28 -3.24 20.79
C ASP A 236 2.51 -3.49 19.91
N PRO A 237 3.16 -2.42 19.41
CA PRO A 237 4.36 -2.53 18.62
C PRO A 237 5.54 -2.97 19.50
N PRO A 238 6.39 -3.93 19.06
CA PRO A 238 7.58 -4.31 19.80
C PRO A 238 8.49 -3.11 20.06
N SER A 239 9.18 -3.09 21.19
CA SER A 239 10.19 -2.07 21.48
C SER A 239 11.32 -2.11 20.45
N GLY A 240 11.78 -0.94 20.00
CA GLY A 240 12.94 -0.82 19.13
C GLY A 240 13.07 0.58 18.57
N GLU A 241 14.28 0.97 18.17
CA GLU A 241 14.57 2.35 17.76
C GLU A 241 14.58 2.55 16.25
N TRP A 242 14.27 1.50 15.48
CA TRP A 242 14.35 1.47 14.02
C TRP A 242 13.66 2.68 13.38
N LEU A 243 14.33 3.23 12.37
CA LEU A 243 13.86 4.38 11.59
C LEU A 243 13.67 4.04 10.12
N TYR A 244 14.30 2.98 9.66
CA TYR A 244 14.36 2.61 8.27
C TYR A 244 14.11 1.11 8.15
N PHE A 245 13.42 0.73 7.08
CA PHE A 245 13.28 -0.67 6.70
C PHE A 245 13.31 -0.79 5.19
N VAL A 246 13.70 -1.96 4.70
CA VAL A 246 13.59 -2.32 3.29
C VAL A 246 13.53 -3.83 3.17
N THR A 247 12.62 -4.30 2.33
CA THR A 247 12.53 -5.71 1.95
C THR A 247 13.49 -5.96 0.80
N VAL A 248 14.63 -6.59 1.08
CA VAL A 248 15.68 -6.80 0.09
C VAL A 248 15.29 -7.90 -0.92
N LYS A 249 14.61 -8.94 -0.42
CA LYS A 249 14.04 -10.05 -1.19
C LYS A 249 12.90 -10.68 -0.37
N PRO A 250 12.04 -11.54 -0.96
CA PRO A 250 10.94 -12.17 -0.22
C PRO A 250 11.42 -12.83 1.08
N GLY A 251 10.82 -12.44 2.20
CA GLY A 251 11.17 -12.94 3.55
C GLY A 251 12.41 -12.30 4.20
N ASP A 252 13.08 -11.34 3.54
CA ASP A 252 14.25 -10.62 4.07
C ASP A 252 13.94 -9.12 4.19
N THR A 253 13.21 -8.77 5.25
CA THR A 253 12.95 -7.37 5.64
C THR A 253 13.97 -6.94 6.69
N ARG A 254 14.80 -5.95 6.35
CA ARG A 254 15.86 -5.47 7.24
C ARG A 254 15.45 -4.14 7.85
N PHE A 255 15.55 -4.04 9.17
CA PHE A 255 15.23 -2.85 9.96
C PHE A 255 16.51 -2.26 10.56
N THR A 256 16.67 -0.94 10.51
CA THR A 256 17.87 -0.25 11.02
C THR A 256 17.57 1.15 11.54
N THR A 257 18.43 1.65 12.44
CA THR A 257 18.49 3.04 12.89
C THR A 257 19.46 3.88 12.06
N ASP A 258 20.41 3.23 11.37
CA ASP A 258 21.46 3.87 10.58
C ASP A 258 21.04 4.06 9.11
N TYR A 259 21.01 5.31 8.68
CA TYR A 259 20.70 5.67 7.30
C TYR A 259 21.73 5.12 6.31
N ALA A 260 23.01 5.08 6.66
CA ALA A 260 24.04 4.53 5.77
C ALA A 260 23.84 3.02 5.56
N ALA A 261 23.50 2.27 6.62
CA ALA A 261 23.10 0.87 6.51
C ALA A 261 21.84 0.70 5.66
N HIS A 262 20.84 1.56 5.82
CA HIS A 262 19.63 1.52 4.99
C HIS A 262 19.95 1.70 3.50
N MET A 263 20.79 2.69 3.16
CA MET A 263 21.18 2.93 1.76
C MET A 263 21.95 1.77 1.14
N ARG A 264 22.76 1.03 1.93
CA ARG A 264 23.40 -0.22 1.47
C ARG A 264 22.36 -1.30 1.17
N ASN A 265 21.38 -1.50 2.06
CA ASN A 265 20.29 -2.47 1.83
C ASN A 265 19.43 -2.09 0.61
N VAL A 266 19.16 -0.79 0.40
CA VAL A 266 18.46 -0.29 -0.81
C VAL A 266 19.28 -0.54 -2.07
N ALA A 267 20.60 -0.36 -2.03
CA ALA A 267 21.47 -0.66 -3.17
C ALA A 267 21.45 -2.16 -3.51
N GLU A 268 21.45 -3.03 -2.50
CA GLU A 268 21.33 -4.49 -2.67
C GLU A 268 19.97 -4.86 -3.28
N PHE A 269 18.85 -4.33 -2.75
CA PHE A 269 17.53 -4.49 -3.35
C PHE A 269 17.53 -4.10 -4.83
N ASN A 270 18.06 -2.92 -5.16
CA ASN A 270 18.10 -2.43 -6.53
C ASN A 270 18.94 -3.33 -7.45
N ALA A 271 20.07 -3.86 -6.97
CA ALA A 271 20.91 -4.77 -7.73
C ALA A 271 20.20 -6.09 -8.05
N LEU A 272 19.44 -6.64 -7.09
CA LEU A 272 18.67 -7.88 -7.27
C LEU A 272 17.46 -7.72 -8.20
N HIS A 273 16.93 -6.50 -8.33
CA HIS A 273 15.74 -6.20 -9.13
C HIS A 273 16.07 -5.43 -10.43
N GLN A 274 17.35 -5.33 -10.81
CA GLN A 274 17.70 -4.96 -12.18
C GLN A 274 17.28 -6.10 -13.12
N PRO A 275 16.64 -5.82 -14.25
CA PRO A 275 16.44 -6.84 -15.27
C PRO A 275 17.80 -7.37 -15.71
N THR A 276 18.04 -8.67 -15.54
CA THR A 276 19.19 -9.40 -16.07
C THR A 276 19.16 -9.33 -17.59
N GLY A 277 19.75 -8.28 -18.16
CA GLY A 277 19.61 -8.00 -19.60
C GLY A 277 20.47 -6.88 -20.16
N GLN A 278 21.52 -6.43 -19.45
CA GLN A 278 22.58 -5.62 -20.04
C GLN A 278 23.93 -6.12 -19.55
N ALA A 279 24.40 -7.23 -20.14
CA ALA A 279 25.82 -7.49 -20.19
C ALA A 279 26.45 -6.33 -20.99
N GLN A 280 27.24 -5.51 -20.31
CA GLN A 280 28.02 -4.44 -20.91
C GLN A 280 29.02 -5.09 -21.89
N PRO A 281 28.97 -4.81 -23.21
CA PRO A 281 30.02 -5.31 -24.10
C PRO A 281 31.35 -4.68 -23.69
N PRO A 282 32.47 -5.43 -23.76
CA PRO A 282 33.76 -4.93 -23.30
C PRO A 282 34.15 -3.66 -24.05
N SER A 283 34.57 -2.67 -23.28
CA SER A 283 35.06 -1.38 -23.73
C SER A 283 36.09 -1.55 -24.84
N ARG A 284 35.77 -1.14 -26.07
CA ARG A 284 36.79 -0.99 -27.11
C ARG A 284 37.65 0.21 -26.76
N SER A 285 38.94 -0.03 -26.51
CA SER A 285 39.96 1.01 -26.31
C SER A 285 39.96 2.02 -27.48
N PRO A 286 40.18 3.31 -27.24
CA PRO A 286 40.24 4.30 -28.32
C PRO A 286 41.48 4.05 -29.19
N ARG A 287 41.30 3.89 -30.50
CA ARG A 287 42.39 4.05 -31.48
C ARG A 287 42.86 5.49 -31.40
N GLN A 288 44.16 5.68 -31.15
CA GLN A 288 44.84 6.96 -31.35
C GLN A 288 44.71 7.35 -32.83
N SER A 289 44.10 8.51 -33.08
CA SER A 289 44.17 9.20 -34.37
C SER A 289 45.31 10.20 -34.28
N THR A 290 46.42 9.88 -34.94
CA THR A 290 47.48 10.84 -35.24
C THR A 290 47.08 11.64 -36.48
N ALA A 291 46.80 12.92 -36.30
CA ALA A 291 46.74 13.88 -37.41
C ALA A 291 47.60 15.09 -37.01
N SER A 292 48.81 15.15 -37.56
CA SER A 292 49.65 16.35 -37.55
C SER A 292 49.33 17.23 -38.78
N PRO A 293 49.50 18.56 -38.68
CA PRO A 293 49.00 19.52 -39.66
C PRO A 293 50.05 19.88 -40.73
N GLN A 294 49.60 20.32 -41.90
CA GLN A 294 50.42 21.12 -42.81
C GLN A 294 49.69 22.41 -43.21
N PRO A 295 50.37 23.57 -43.20
CA PRO A 295 49.89 24.80 -43.82
C PRO A 295 50.44 24.96 -45.26
N VAL A 296 49.74 25.76 -46.05
CA VAL A 296 50.08 26.11 -47.44
C VAL A 296 51.06 27.28 -47.47
N GLY A 297 52.12 27.23 -48.30
CA GLY A 297 52.92 28.41 -48.65
C GLY A 297 54.26 28.13 -49.34
N HIS A 298 54.26 28.26 -50.67
CA HIS A 298 55.34 28.33 -51.67
C HIS A 298 56.18 27.07 -51.98
#